data_AF-A0A946GCF2-F1
#
_entry.id   AF-A0A946GCF2-F1
#
_cell.length_a   1.000
_cell.length_b   1.000
_cell.length_c   1.000
_cell.angle_alpha   90.00
_cell.angle_beta   90.00
_cell.angle_gamma   90.00
#
_symmetry.space_group_name_H-M   'P 1'
#
loop_
_entity.id
_entity.type
_entity.pdbx_description
1 polymer ?
#
loop_
_entity_poly.entity_id
_entity_poly.type
_entity_poly.pdbx_seq_one_letter_code
_entity_poly.pdbx_strand_id
1 'polypeptide(L)'
;MTAFDEFEDHDAVGLAVLIREGAVTAGEVLEAAIARCEARNPALNAVVMELYEHGRTAVAGDLPDGPLAGVPYLIKDLGAAIAGTPTTGGSKFMTDVVPDADSETVIRLKSAGMAIFGKTNTCEFGMSITCEPQLYGPTRNPWDDAVTPGGSSGGAASAVAARILPAAHASDGFGSIRVPASCCGLVGMKPTRGRNSFAPGLGERMGGIVAEHTVSISVRDHAAILDATAGPAPGDPYYAPPPARPFLEEVGVDPGKLRIGFSYGGATGARTDGEHTRVLDETLSVLEGLG
;
A
#
# COMPACT_ATOMS: atom_id res chain seq x y z
N MET A 1 10.80 -4.71 -27.30
CA MET A 1 11.85 -5.25 -26.42
C MET A 1 11.19 -5.47 -25.09
N THR A 2 11.30 -6.67 -24.54
CA THR A 2 10.53 -7.12 -23.38
C THR A 2 10.83 -6.24 -22.17
N ALA A 3 9.75 -5.75 -21.56
CA ALA A 3 9.78 -4.85 -20.43
C ALA A 3 10.24 -5.64 -19.20
N PHE A 4 11.56 -5.65 -18.95
CA PHE A 4 12.20 -6.19 -17.75
C PHE A 4 11.54 -7.49 -17.24
N ASP A 5 11.93 -8.61 -17.85
CA ASP A 5 11.29 -9.92 -17.64
C ASP A 5 11.35 -10.40 -16.17
N GLU A 6 12.39 -10.00 -15.43
CA GLU A 6 12.62 -10.36 -14.02
C GLU A 6 11.82 -9.49 -13.01
N PHE A 7 11.01 -8.52 -13.45
CA PHE A 7 10.31 -7.57 -12.57
C PHE A 7 9.58 -8.23 -11.38
N GLU A 8 8.97 -9.40 -11.58
CA GLU A 8 8.18 -10.07 -10.56
C GLU A 8 9.01 -10.79 -9.49
N ASP A 9 10.28 -11.03 -9.77
CA ASP A 9 11.24 -11.65 -8.85
C ASP A 9 11.74 -10.64 -7.80
N HIS A 10 11.42 -9.36 -7.99
CA HIS A 10 11.86 -8.27 -7.13
C HIS A 10 10.70 -7.62 -6.39
N ASP A 11 11.00 -7.22 -5.16
CA ASP A 11 10.18 -6.31 -4.37
C ASP A 11 10.65 -4.86 -4.58
N ALA A 12 9.98 -3.88 -3.97
CA ALA A 12 10.28 -2.46 -4.18
C ALA A 12 11.74 -2.12 -3.85
N VAL A 13 12.24 -2.60 -2.72
CA VAL A 13 13.65 -2.40 -2.34
C VAL A 13 14.59 -3.08 -3.33
N GLY A 14 14.27 -4.28 -3.82
CA GLY A 14 15.02 -4.97 -4.86
C GLY A 14 15.07 -4.20 -6.18
N LEU A 15 13.93 -3.67 -6.64
CA LEU A 15 13.87 -2.84 -7.84
C LEU A 15 14.74 -1.58 -7.70
N ALA A 16 14.68 -0.91 -6.56
CA ALA A 16 15.50 0.27 -6.30
C ALA A 16 17.01 -0.04 -6.28
N VAL A 17 17.41 -1.24 -5.82
CA VAL A 17 18.81 -1.71 -5.90
C VAL A 17 19.25 -1.83 -7.35
N LEU A 18 18.46 -2.50 -8.20
CA LEU A 18 18.80 -2.68 -9.61
C LEU A 18 18.88 -1.33 -10.36
N ILE A 19 17.98 -0.39 -10.05
CA ILE A 19 18.01 0.97 -10.60
C ILE A 19 19.31 1.68 -10.19
N ARG A 20 19.65 1.64 -8.90
CA ARG A 20 20.85 2.30 -8.36
C ARG A 20 22.15 1.72 -8.91
N GLU A 21 22.19 0.41 -9.15
CA GLU A 21 23.33 -0.28 -9.73
C GLU A 21 23.42 -0.12 -11.26
N GLY A 22 22.41 0.50 -11.89
CA GLY A 22 22.35 0.72 -13.33
C GLY A 22 22.06 -0.55 -14.14
N ALA A 23 21.56 -1.61 -13.49
CA ALA A 23 21.16 -2.84 -14.17
C ALA A 23 19.88 -2.65 -15.01
N VAL A 24 19.00 -1.75 -14.55
CA VAL A 24 17.82 -1.25 -15.27
C VAL A 24 17.65 0.23 -14.96
N THR A 25 16.92 0.96 -15.79
CA THR A 25 16.54 2.35 -15.54
C THR A 25 15.18 2.44 -14.83
N ALA A 26 14.94 3.52 -14.09
CA ALA A 26 13.61 3.78 -13.50
C ALA A 26 12.50 3.85 -14.56
N GLY A 27 12.80 4.36 -15.74
CA GLY A 27 11.90 4.36 -16.89
C GLY A 27 11.53 2.96 -17.36
N GLU A 28 12.50 2.05 -17.49
CA GLU A 28 12.23 0.65 -17.85
C GLU A 28 11.37 -0.06 -16.80
N VAL A 29 11.65 0.16 -15.51
CA VAL A 29 10.85 -0.42 -14.41
C VAL A 29 9.42 0.15 -14.40
N LEU A 30 9.24 1.45 -14.66
CA LEU A 30 7.92 2.06 -14.76
C LEU A 30 7.13 1.51 -15.96
N GLU A 31 7.72 1.45 -17.16
CA GLU A 31 7.04 0.90 -18.34
C GLU A 31 6.70 -0.58 -18.15
N ALA A 32 7.53 -1.33 -17.42
CA ALA A 32 7.25 -2.71 -17.03
C ALA A 32 6.03 -2.82 -16.10
N ALA A 33 5.82 -1.88 -15.18
CA ALA A 33 4.63 -1.82 -14.33
C ALA A 33 3.38 -1.37 -15.12
N ILE A 34 3.52 -0.38 -16.02
CA ILE A 34 2.43 0.09 -16.89
C ILE A 34 1.95 -1.03 -17.79
N ALA A 35 2.86 -1.74 -18.49
CA ALA A 35 2.49 -2.85 -19.36
C ALA A 35 1.75 -3.97 -18.61
N ARG A 36 2.14 -4.24 -17.35
CA ARG A 36 1.43 -5.19 -16.48
C ARG A 36 0.06 -4.66 -16.06
N CYS A 37 -0.05 -3.36 -15.78
CA CYS A 37 -1.33 -2.71 -15.50
C CYS A 37 -2.28 -2.85 -16.69
N GLU A 38 -1.85 -2.48 -17.89
CA GLU A 38 -2.64 -2.59 -19.12
C GLU A 38 -3.09 -4.04 -19.41
N ALA A 39 -2.20 -5.01 -19.18
CA ALA A 39 -2.50 -6.42 -19.42
C ALA A 39 -3.46 -7.05 -18.39
N ARG A 40 -3.36 -6.67 -17.11
CA ARG A 40 -4.04 -7.35 -15.99
C ARG A 40 -5.24 -6.60 -15.45
N ASN A 41 -5.16 -5.27 -15.41
CA ASN A 41 -6.21 -4.43 -14.83
C ASN A 41 -7.60 -4.59 -15.48
N PRO A 42 -7.75 -4.86 -16.80
CA PRO A 42 -9.07 -5.05 -17.39
C PRO A 42 -9.91 -6.16 -16.74
N ALA A 43 -9.27 -7.22 -16.23
CA ALA A 43 -9.96 -8.30 -15.51
C ALA A 43 -10.18 -7.98 -14.02
N LEU A 44 -9.39 -7.06 -13.45
CA LEU A 44 -9.32 -6.82 -12.01
C LEU A 44 -10.06 -5.56 -11.56
N ASN A 45 -10.13 -4.52 -12.40
CA ASN A 45 -10.63 -3.20 -12.03
C ASN A 45 -10.00 -2.68 -10.72
N ALA A 46 -8.67 -2.82 -10.63
CA ALA A 46 -7.86 -2.48 -9.47
C ALA A 46 -7.36 -1.02 -9.54
N VAL A 47 -7.01 -0.54 -10.74
CA VAL A 47 -6.56 0.82 -11.05
C VAL A 47 -7.68 1.54 -11.81
N VAL A 48 -8.17 2.65 -11.26
CA VAL A 48 -9.36 3.37 -11.77
C VAL A 48 -9.05 4.74 -12.33
N MET A 49 -7.85 5.26 -12.06
CA MET A 49 -7.33 6.46 -12.70
C MET A 49 -5.89 6.22 -13.11
N GLU A 50 -5.66 6.15 -14.42
CA GLU A 50 -4.33 6.01 -14.99
C GLU A 50 -3.65 7.38 -15.00
N LEU A 51 -2.43 7.45 -14.46
CA LEU A 51 -1.61 8.65 -14.41
C LEU A 51 -0.23 8.35 -15.01
N TYR A 52 -0.16 7.60 -16.11
CA TYR A 52 1.09 7.10 -16.69
C TYR A 52 2.07 8.23 -17.03
N GLU A 53 1.59 9.34 -17.60
CA GLU A 53 2.41 10.52 -17.86
C GLU A 53 2.95 11.18 -16.59
N HIS A 54 2.23 11.10 -15.47
CA HIS A 54 2.73 11.58 -14.17
C HIS A 54 3.94 10.76 -13.73
N GLY A 55 3.85 9.42 -13.84
CA GLY A 55 4.96 8.52 -13.56
C GLY A 55 6.14 8.75 -14.49
N ARG A 56 5.89 8.87 -15.80
CA ARG A 56 6.92 9.09 -16.83
C ARG A 56 7.67 10.40 -16.59
N THR A 57 6.95 11.46 -16.25
CA THR A 57 7.55 12.75 -15.89
C THR A 57 8.43 12.62 -14.65
N ALA A 58 8.02 11.86 -13.64
CA ALA A 58 8.79 11.66 -12.41
C ALA A 58 10.12 10.93 -12.69
N VAL A 59 10.11 9.85 -13.46
CA VAL A 59 11.33 9.06 -13.75
C VAL A 59 12.24 9.67 -14.82
N ALA A 60 11.75 10.65 -15.58
CA ALA A 60 12.56 11.41 -16.54
C ALA A 60 13.36 12.55 -15.89
N GLY A 61 12.99 12.96 -14.67
CA GLY A 61 13.71 13.96 -13.90
C GLY A 61 14.82 13.38 -13.01
N ASP A 62 15.48 14.25 -12.26
CA ASP A 62 16.44 13.83 -11.24
C ASP A 62 15.67 13.23 -10.05
N LEU A 63 15.82 11.92 -9.88
CA LEU A 63 15.21 11.21 -8.77
C LEU A 63 16.00 11.47 -7.48
N PRO A 64 15.33 11.76 -6.35
CA PRO A 64 15.98 11.78 -5.04
C PRO A 64 16.67 10.45 -4.74
N ASP A 65 17.83 10.52 -4.07
CA ASP A 65 18.49 9.33 -3.54
C ASP A 65 17.66 8.72 -2.40
N GLY A 66 17.51 7.40 -2.41
CA GLY A 66 16.80 6.71 -1.35
C GLY A 66 16.61 5.21 -1.62
N PRO A 67 16.11 4.47 -0.61
CA PRO A 67 15.89 3.02 -0.72
C PRO A 67 14.74 2.62 -1.66
N LEU A 68 13.99 3.60 -2.19
CA LEU A 68 12.81 3.41 -3.04
C LEU A 68 12.84 4.27 -4.31
N ALA A 69 13.99 4.87 -4.63
CA ALA A 69 14.16 5.76 -5.77
C ALA A 69 13.81 5.05 -7.09
N GLY A 70 12.93 5.66 -7.89
CA GLY A 70 12.50 5.17 -9.20
C GLY A 70 11.46 4.05 -9.17
N VAL A 71 11.04 3.59 -7.99
CA VAL A 71 10.07 2.48 -7.88
C VAL A 71 8.66 2.96 -8.25
N PRO A 72 7.93 2.26 -9.14
CA PRO A 72 6.56 2.60 -9.50
C PRO A 72 5.61 2.38 -8.33
N TYR A 73 4.66 3.30 -8.15
CA TYR A 73 3.73 3.28 -7.03
C TYR A 73 2.30 3.69 -7.43
N LEU A 74 1.31 3.12 -6.76
CA LEU A 74 -0.09 3.48 -6.92
C LEU A 74 -0.65 4.09 -5.64
N ILE A 75 -1.52 5.09 -5.79
CA ILE A 75 -2.16 5.78 -4.67
C ILE A 75 -3.61 5.35 -4.53
N LYS A 76 -4.03 4.82 -3.38
CA LYS A 76 -5.46 4.62 -3.12
C LYS A 76 -6.26 5.90 -3.36
N ASP A 77 -7.35 5.82 -4.11
CA ASP A 77 -8.25 6.94 -4.38
C ASP A 77 -9.11 7.34 -3.17
N LEU A 78 -8.50 7.44 -1.99
CA LEU A 78 -9.11 7.87 -0.75
C LEU A 78 -8.03 8.40 0.19
N GLY A 79 -8.02 9.71 0.38
CA GLY A 79 -7.27 10.35 1.45
C GLY A 79 -5.90 10.90 1.09
N ALA A 80 -5.09 10.13 0.36
CA ALA A 80 -3.79 10.57 -0.16
C ALA A 80 -3.97 11.39 -1.44
N ALA A 81 -4.24 12.68 -1.25
CA ALA A 81 -4.44 13.62 -2.35
C ALA A 81 -3.15 13.80 -3.17
N ILE A 82 -3.29 13.77 -4.50
CA ILE A 82 -2.28 14.21 -5.46
C ILE A 82 -2.82 15.47 -6.13
N ALA A 83 -2.09 16.58 -6.03
CA ALA A 83 -2.48 17.87 -6.59
C ALA A 83 -2.82 17.75 -8.08
N GLY A 84 -3.91 18.39 -8.49
CA GLY A 84 -4.34 18.43 -9.89
C GLY A 84 -4.97 17.14 -10.42
N THR A 85 -5.21 16.13 -9.57
CA THR A 85 -5.90 14.90 -9.96
C THR A 85 -7.17 14.67 -9.11
N PRO A 86 -8.27 14.14 -9.66
CA PRO A 86 -9.47 13.86 -8.88
C PRO A 86 -9.17 12.95 -7.69
N THR A 87 -9.81 13.21 -6.55
CA THR A 87 -9.81 12.30 -5.39
C THR A 87 -11.26 11.98 -5.03
N THR A 88 -11.76 10.85 -5.55
CA THR A 88 -13.21 10.59 -5.54
C THR A 88 -13.68 9.81 -4.31
N GLY A 89 -12.78 9.12 -3.61
CA GLY A 89 -13.19 8.25 -2.52
C GLY A 89 -14.09 7.10 -2.98
N GLY A 90 -14.10 6.75 -4.27
CA GLY A 90 -15.05 5.80 -4.86
C GLY A 90 -16.50 6.28 -4.90
N SER A 91 -16.76 7.58 -4.70
CA SER A 91 -18.11 8.14 -4.65
C SER A 91 -18.41 9.01 -5.87
N LYS A 92 -19.60 8.82 -6.45
CA LYS A 92 -20.14 9.68 -7.52
C LYS A 92 -20.27 11.16 -7.08
N PHE A 93 -20.39 11.41 -5.78
CA PHE A 93 -20.51 12.77 -5.25
C PHE A 93 -19.21 13.58 -5.35
N MET A 94 -18.07 12.89 -5.42
CA MET A 94 -16.75 13.51 -5.31
C MET A 94 -15.99 13.53 -6.64
N THR A 95 -16.63 13.18 -7.76
CA THR A 95 -15.96 13.05 -9.07
C THR A 95 -15.28 14.35 -9.52
N ASP A 96 -15.81 15.49 -9.11
CA ASP A 96 -15.30 16.82 -9.49
C ASP A 96 -14.35 17.42 -8.44
N VAL A 97 -14.00 16.66 -7.38
CA VAL A 97 -13.10 17.12 -6.32
C VAL A 97 -11.65 16.90 -6.74
N VAL A 98 -10.99 18.00 -7.11
CA VAL A 98 -9.58 18.03 -7.49
C VAL A 98 -8.80 18.85 -6.45
N PRO A 99 -8.01 18.22 -5.58
CA PRO A 99 -7.16 18.92 -4.63
C PRO A 99 -6.12 19.81 -5.34
N ASP A 100 -5.83 20.96 -4.75
CA ASP A 100 -4.82 21.92 -5.22
C ASP A 100 -3.43 21.66 -4.62
N ALA A 101 -3.34 20.85 -3.57
CA ALA A 101 -2.11 20.46 -2.91
C ALA A 101 -2.00 18.93 -2.76
N ASP A 102 -0.75 18.46 -2.75
CA ASP A 102 -0.45 17.09 -2.34
C ASP A 102 -0.71 16.94 -0.84
N SER A 103 -1.18 15.75 -0.45
CA SER A 103 -1.12 15.33 0.95
C SER A 103 0.33 15.11 1.40
N GLU A 104 0.59 15.23 2.70
CA GLU A 104 1.92 15.00 3.27
C GLU A 104 2.44 13.59 2.95
N THR A 105 1.57 12.57 2.97
CA THR A 105 1.91 11.21 2.51
C THR A 105 2.43 11.22 1.08
N VAL A 106 1.76 11.92 0.15
CA VAL A 106 2.18 12.00 -1.26
C VAL A 106 3.47 12.81 -1.41
N ILE A 107 3.63 13.92 -0.69
CA ILE A 107 4.87 14.71 -0.66
C ILE A 107 6.06 13.83 -0.26
N ARG A 108 5.90 13.03 0.79
CA ARG A 108 6.95 12.13 1.29
C ARG A 108 7.26 10.99 0.33
N LEU A 109 6.25 10.38 -0.28
CA LEU A 109 6.46 9.35 -1.31
C LEU A 109 7.22 9.89 -2.53
N LYS A 110 6.88 11.10 -3.00
CA LYS A 110 7.61 11.79 -4.07
C LYS A 110 9.05 12.14 -3.64
N SER A 111 9.23 12.59 -2.40
CA SER A 111 10.56 12.91 -1.84
C SER A 111 11.44 11.67 -1.65
N ALA A 112 10.84 10.49 -1.48
CA ALA A 112 11.54 9.21 -1.49
C ALA A 112 11.88 8.70 -2.92
N GLY A 113 11.53 9.48 -3.94
CA GLY A 113 11.80 9.18 -5.35
C GLY A 113 10.86 8.16 -5.98
N MET A 114 9.72 7.86 -5.37
CA MET A 114 8.76 6.90 -5.94
C MET A 114 7.99 7.51 -7.11
N ALA A 115 7.79 6.72 -8.16
CA ALA A 115 7.12 7.11 -9.39
C ALA A 115 5.62 6.78 -9.34
N ILE A 116 4.80 7.75 -8.92
CA ILE A 116 3.34 7.55 -8.84
C ILE A 116 2.74 7.55 -10.25
N PHE A 117 2.06 6.47 -10.65
CA PHE A 117 1.56 6.32 -12.03
C PHE A 117 0.06 6.03 -12.14
N GLY A 118 -0.68 6.10 -11.04
CA GLY A 118 -2.13 5.92 -11.05
C GLY A 118 -2.76 5.91 -9.67
N LYS A 119 -4.09 5.81 -9.65
CA LYS A 119 -4.88 5.61 -8.44
C LYS A 119 -5.66 4.30 -8.44
N THR A 120 -5.64 3.64 -7.29
CA THR A 120 -6.35 2.36 -7.11
C THR A 120 -7.80 2.59 -6.69
N ASN A 121 -8.65 1.62 -7.03
CA ASN A 121 -10.02 1.55 -6.56
C ASN A 121 -10.09 1.48 -5.02
N THR A 122 -11.24 1.83 -4.46
CA THR A 122 -11.53 1.83 -3.02
C THR A 122 -13.01 1.56 -2.79
N CYS A 123 -13.39 1.07 -1.61
CA CYS A 123 -14.79 1.18 -1.18
C CYS A 123 -15.20 2.66 -1.12
N GLU A 124 -16.46 2.95 -1.43
CA GLU A 124 -17.04 4.29 -1.31
C GLU A 124 -16.83 4.84 0.12
N PHE A 125 -16.13 5.97 0.22
CA PHE A 125 -15.64 6.61 1.46
C PHE A 125 -14.88 5.70 2.43
N GLY A 126 -14.41 4.56 1.95
CA GLY A 126 -13.76 3.55 2.77
C GLY A 126 -14.69 2.80 3.72
N MET A 127 -16.01 2.85 3.51
CA MET A 127 -17.04 2.35 4.46
C MET A 127 -17.49 0.90 4.22
N SER A 128 -16.68 0.09 3.53
CA SER A 128 -16.93 -1.34 3.30
C SER A 128 -15.62 -2.13 3.33
N ILE A 129 -15.71 -3.47 3.35
CA ILE A 129 -14.60 -4.41 3.31
C ILE A 129 -14.57 -5.28 2.05
N THR A 130 -15.30 -4.92 0.98
CA THR A 130 -15.37 -5.74 -0.25
C THR A 130 -14.85 -5.08 -1.54
N CYS A 131 -14.66 -3.76 -1.54
CA CYS A 131 -14.18 -2.93 -2.66
C CYS A 131 -15.08 -2.95 -3.91
N GLU A 132 -16.34 -2.54 -3.72
CA GLU A 132 -17.37 -2.54 -4.77
C GLU A 132 -18.13 -1.20 -4.88
N PRO A 133 -17.42 -0.06 -5.09
CA PRO A 133 -18.08 1.24 -5.20
C PRO A 133 -19.00 1.32 -6.44
N GLN A 134 -20.09 2.07 -6.33
CA GLN A 134 -20.98 2.30 -7.48
C GLN A 134 -20.34 3.12 -8.60
N LEU A 135 -19.31 3.94 -8.30
CA LEU A 135 -18.66 4.80 -9.29
C LEU A 135 -17.85 4.00 -10.31
N TYR A 136 -16.98 3.11 -9.83
CA TYR A 136 -16.04 2.35 -10.66
C TYR A 136 -16.38 0.87 -10.81
N GLY A 137 -17.35 0.36 -10.03
CA GLY A 137 -17.66 -1.06 -9.99
C GLY A 137 -16.70 -1.88 -9.11
N PRO A 138 -16.94 -3.20 -9.01
CA PRO A 138 -16.19 -4.11 -8.14
C PRO A 138 -14.75 -4.30 -8.60
N THR A 139 -13.81 -4.30 -7.67
CA THR A 139 -12.47 -4.87 -7.87
C THR A 139 -12.52 -6.38 -7.67
N ARG A 140 -11.81 -7.15 -8.50
CA ARG A 140 -11.70 -8.61 -8.39
C ARG A 140 -10.44 -9.04 -7.67
N ASN A 141 -10.51 -10.18 -6.98
CA ASN A 141 -9.36 -10.83 -6.37
C ASN A 141 -8.57 -11.59 -7.45
N PRO A 142 -7.25 -11.39 -7.58
CA PRO A 142 -6.46 -12.06 -8.62
C PRO A 142 -6.31 -13.57 -8.40
N TRP A 143 -6.60 -14.08 -7.19
CA TRP A 143 -6.57 -15.51 -6.89
C TRP A 143 -7.85 -16.24 -7.35
N ASP A 144 -9.00 -15.57 -7.27
CA ASP A 144 -10.31 -16.07 -7.68
C ASP A 144 -11.29 -14.89 -7.85
N ASP A 145 -11.83 -14.69 -9.05
CA ASP A 145 -12.70 -13.54 -9.37
C ASP A 145 -14.10 -13.60 -8.71
N ALA A 146 -14.47 -14.76 -8.17
CA ALA A 146 -15.71 -14.99 -7.46
C ALA A 146 -15.65 -14.53 -5.99
N VAL A 147 -14.47 -14.23 -5.46
CA VAL A 147 -14.29 -13.75 -4.09
C VAL A 147 -13.78 -12.30 -4.07
N THR A 148 -14.04 -11.62 -2.95
CA THR A 148 -13.61 -10.24 -2.78
C THR A 148 -12.08 -10.14 -2.58
N PRO A 149 -11.42 -9.07 -3.08
CA PRO A 149 -10.06 -8.73 -2.70
C PRO A 149 -9.98 -8.13 -1.28
N GLY A 150 -11.09 -8.05 -0.56
CA GLY A 150 -11.21 -7.32 0.70
C GLY A 150 -11.32 -5.81 0.47
N GLY A 151 -11.30 -5.04 1.55
CA GLY A 151 -11.43 -3.59 1.47
C GLY A 151 -11.20 -2.89 2.81
N SER A 152 -11.11 -1.56 2.83
CA SER A 152 -11.40 -0.68 1.68
C SER A 152 -10.27 -0.46 0.68
N SER A 153 -9.05 -0.92 0.94
CA SER A 153 -7.92 -0.80 -0.02
C SER A 153 -7.83 -1.98 -0.99
N GLY A 154 -8.99 -2.46 -1.48
CA GLY A 154 -9.06 -3.67 -2.33
C GLY A 154 -8.38 -3.49 -3.68
N GLY A 155 -8.48 -2.31 -4.30
CA GLY A 155 -7.74 -1.99 -5.54
C GLY A 155 -6.23 -2.10 -5.36
N ALA A 156 -5.70 -1.57 -4.25
CA ALA A 156 -4.27 -1.66 -3.95
C ALA A 156 -3.82 -3.10 -3.74
N ALA A 157 -4.55 -3.88 -2.95
CA ALA A 157 -4.19 -5.28 -2.70
C ALA A 157 -4.33 -6.15 -3.96
N SER A 158 -5.37 -5.94 -4.77
CA SER A 158 -5.55 -6.64 -6.05
C SER A 158 -4.40 -6.33 -7.02
N ALA A 159 -4.01 -5.05 -7.17
CA ALA A 159 -2.90 -4.66 -8.05
C ALA A 159 -1.56 -5.25 -7.62
N VAL A 160 -1.27 -5.26 -6.31
CA VAL A 160 -0.02 -5.82 -5.75
C VAL A 160 0.01 -7.34 -5.85
N ALA A 161 -1.09 -8.03 -5.50
CA ALA A 161 -1.16 -9.49 -5.60
C ALA A 161 -1.14 -9.98 -7.06
N ALA A 162 -1.69 -9.20 -8.00
CA ALA A 162 -1.55 -9.43 -9.43
C ALA A 162 -0.17 -9.08 -9.99
N ARG A 163 0.80 -8.71 -9.14
CA ARG A 163 2.17 -8.34 -9.52
C ARG A 163 2.24 -7.21 -10.55
N ILE A 164 1.28 -6.27 -10.56
CA ILE A 164 1.40 -5.04 -11.37
C ILE A 164 2.56 -4.18 -10.84
N LEU A 165 2.75 -4.19 -9.53
CA LEU A 165 3.80 -3.50 -8.79
C LEU A 165 3.99 -4.18 -7.41
N PRO A 166 5.12 -3.98 -6.72
CA PRO A 166 5.42 -4.70 -5.47
C PRO A 166 4.74 -4.14 -4.21
N ALA A 167 4.33 -2.87 -4.23
CA ALA A 167 3.65 -2.22 -3.11
C ALA A 167 2.75 -1.08 -3.58
N ALA A 168 1.68 -0.77 -2.84
CA ALA A 168 0.74 0.31 -3.16
C ALA A 168 0.17 0.96 -1.90
N HIS A 169 -0.11 2.27 -1.97
CA HIS A 169 -0.66 3.02 -0.85
C HIS A 169 -2.01 2.43 -0.40
N ALA A 170 -2.21 2.39 0.91
CA ALA A 170 -3.44 1.90 1.52
C ALA A 170 -3.74 2.67 2.82
N SER A 171 -4.98 2.59 3.29
CA SER A 171 -5.41 3.21 4.55
C SER A 171 -6.32 2.29 5.34
N ASP A 172 -6.24 2.34 6.67
CA ASP A 172 -6.89 1.41 7.60
C ASP A 172 -7.51 2.14 8.79
N GLY A 173 -8.84 2.06 8.92
CA GLY A 173 -9.55 2.39 10.15
C GLY A 173 -10.01 1.15 10.91
N PHE A 174 -10.73 0.25 10.25
CA PHE A 174 -11.30 -0.97 10.85
C PHE A 174 -10.78 -2.26 10.20
N GLY A 175 -9.62 -2.21 9.55
CA GLY A 175 -9.04 -3.34 8.82
C GLY A 175 -8.69 -3.03 7.37
N SER A 176 -8.87 -1.81 6.88
CA SER A 176 -8.79 -1.51 5.45
C SER A 176 -7.41 -1.63 4.80
N ILE A 177 -6.34 -1.91 5.55
CA ILE A 177 -5.05 -2.43 5.05
C ILE A 177 -4.98 -3.94 5.27
N ARG A 178 -5.26 -4.38 6.51
CA ARG A 178 -5.05 -5.77 6.95
C ARG A 178 -6.00 -6.79 6.33
N VAL A 179 -7.28 -6.44 6.17
CA VAL A 179 -8.30 -7.28 5.53
C VAL A 179 -7.95 -7.54 4.06
N PRO A 180 -7.76 -6.52 3.21
CA PRO A 180 -7.41 -6.79 1.82
C PRO A 180 -6.04 -7.46 1.66
N ALA A 181 -5.07 -7.18 2.55
CA ALA A 181 -3.81 -7.93 2.57
C ALA A 181 -4.04 -9.43 2.88
N SER A 182 -4.89 -9.76 3.85
CA SER A 182 -5.25 -11.15 4.17
C SER A 182 -5.97 -11.84 3.00
N CYS A 183 -6.92 -11.16 2.36
CA CYS A 183 -7.66 -11.73 1.22
C CYS A 183 -6.79 -11.94 -0.02
N CYS A 184 -5.74 -11.14 -0.20
CA CYS A 184 -4.87 -11.17 -1.36
C CYS A 184 -3.49 -11.78 -1.09
N GLY A 185 -3.22 -12.32 0.11
CA GLY A 185 -1.96 -12.98 0.43
C GLY A 185 -0.75 -12.04 0.49
N LEU A 186 -0.90 -10.86 1.08
CA LEU A 186 0.10 -9.79 1.13
C LEU A 186 0.49 -9.41 2.56
N VAL A 187 1.57 -8.62 2.68
CA VAL A 187 1.92 -7.93 3.92
C VAL A 187 1.01 -6.71 4.10
N GLY A 188 0.32 -6.64 5.23
CA GLY A 188 -0.52 -5.51 5.61
C GLY A 188 -0.43 -5.23 7.11
N MET A 189 0.04 -4.04 7.46
CA MET A 189 0.12 -3.57 8.84
C MET A 189 -0.39 -2.14 8.94
N LYS A 190 -1.30 -1.89 9.90
CA LYS A 190 -1.76 -0.55 10.24
C LYS A 190 -0.79 0.05 11.26
N PRO A 191 -0.11 1.17 10.96
CA PRO A 191 0.85 1.74 11.89
C PRO A 191 0.16 2.32 13.14
N THR A 192 0.98 2.67 14.12
CA THR A 192 0.56 3.39 15.32
C THR A 192 -0.19 4.67 14.94
N ARG A 193 -1.24 5.01 15.70
CA ARG A 193 -1.96 6.29 15.56
C ARG A 193 -0.97 7.46 15.62
N GLY A 194 -1.07 8.39 14.68
CA GLY A 194 -0.16 9.54 14.57
C GLY A 194 1.25 9.20 14.10
N ARG A 195 1.50 8.01 13.55
CA ARG A 195 2.78 7.66 12.91
C ARG A 195 2.97 8.37 11.58
N ASN A 196 1.89 8.51 10.80
CA ASN A 196 1.84 9.18 9.51
C ASN A 196 0.86 10.35 9.61
N SER A 197 1.22 11.49 9.01
CA SER A 197 0.41 12.71 9.02
C SER A 197 -0.70 12.66 7.97
N PHE A 198 -1.82 13.35 8.27
CA PHE A 198 -2.91 13.62 7.31
C PHE A 198 -2.89 15.06 6.78
N ALA A 199 -1.82 15.80 7.05
CA ALA A 199 -1.61 17.17 6.59
C ALA A 199 -1.65 17.25 5.04
N PRO A 200 -1.91 18.45 4.48
CA PRO A 200 -2.31 19.67 5.18
C PRO A 200 -3.82 19.71 5.49
N GLY A 201 -4.61 18.83 4.88
CA GLY A 201 -6.07 18.95 4.89
C GLY A 201 -6.77 18.55 6.20
N LEU A 202 -6.15 17.69 7.01
CA LEU A 202 -6.74 17.13 8.22
C LEU A 202 -5.67 16.87 9.30
N GLY A 203 -6.02 17.09 10.56
CA GLY A 203 -5.15 16.71 11.69
C GLY A 203 -5.30 15.23 12.10
N GLU A 204 -6.52 14.69 12.05
CA GLU A 204 -6.80 13.27 12.27
C GLU A 204 -8.11 12.83 11.58
N ARG A 205 -8.33 11.52 11.40
CA ARG A 205 -9.56 10.97 10.82
C ARG A 205 -10.24 9.97 11.76
N MET A 206 -11.56 10.10 11.89
CA MET A 206 -12.41 9.28 12.77
C MET A 206 -11.86 9.18 14.21
N GLY A 207 -11.54 10.32 14.82
CA GLY A 207 -10.97 10.32 16.18
C GLY A 207 -9.63 9.58 16.26
N GLY A 208 -8.83 9.63 15.19
CA GLY A 208 -7.50 9.02 15.06
C GLY A 208 -7.46 7.50 14.93
N ILE A 209 -8.58 6.87 14.59
CA ILE A 209 -8.63 5.43 14.29
C ILE A 209 -7.93 5.11 12.96
N VAL A 210 -8.06 6.01 11.98
CA VAL A 210 -7.51 5.80 10.63
C VAL A 210 -6.02 6.08 10.61
N ALA A 211 -5.27 5.23 9.90
CA ALA A 211 -3.89 5.48 9.52
C ALA A 211 -3.67 5.18 8.02
N GLU A 212 -2.75 5.92 7.40
CA GLU A 212 -2.27 5.70 6.02
C GLU A 212 -0.93 4.97 6.05
N HIS A 213 -0.75 4.04 5.11
CA HIS A 213 0.50 3.31 4.87
C HIS A 213 0.47 2.57 3.52
N THR A 214 0.73 1.27 3.49
CA THR A 214 0.89 0.47 2.26
C THR A 214 0.36 -0.95 2.44
N VAL A 215 0.18 -1.65 1.32
CA VAL A 215 0.20 -3.12 1.22
C VAL A 215 1.36 -3.51 0.31
N SER A 216 2.08 -4.58 0.62
CA SER A 216 3.31 -4.95 -0.10
C SER A 216 3.51 -6.46 -0.18
N ILE A 217 4.37 -6.91 -1.09
CA ILE A 217 4.74 -8.33 -1.20
C ILE A 217 5.81 -8.76 -0.17
N SER A 218 6.50 -7.81 0.49
CA SER A 218 7.58 -8.11 1.42
C SER A 218 7.56 -7.23 2.67
N VAL A 219 8.07 -7.77 3.78
CA VAL A 219 8.18 -7.02 5.05
C VAL A 219 9.15 -5.84 4.93
N ARG A 220 10.22 -5.97 4.12
CA ARG A 220 11.21 -4.90 3.93
C ARG A 220 10.67 -3.73 3.10
N ASP A 221 9.81 -3.99 2.11
CA ASP A 221 9.11 -2.91 1.40
C ASP A 221 8.22 -2.12 2.34
N HIS A 222 7.45 -2.85 3.16
CA HIS A 222 6.57 -2.27 4.17
C HIS A 222 7.35 -1.35 5.12
N ALA A 223 8.49 -1.82 5.61
CA ALA A 223 9.36 -1.08 6.51
C ALA A 223 10.00 0.15 5.85
N ALA A 224 10.57 0.00 4.64
CA ALA A 224 11.18 1.10 3.88
C ALA A 224 10.19 2.21 3.57
N ILE A 225 8.96 1.86 3.19
CA ILE A 225 7.88 2.83 2.93
C ILE A 225 7.47 3.52 4.24
N LEU A 226 7.49 2.82 5.38
CA LEU A 226 7.17 3.45 6.66
C LEU A 226 8.25 4.46 7.06
N ASP A 227 9.53 4.14 6.86
CA ASP A 227 10.64 5.07 7.07
C ASP A 227 10.50 6.32 6.20
N ALA A 228 10.10 6.15 4.93
CA ALA A 228 9.89 7.26 4.01
C ALA A 228 8.73 8.17 4.41
N THR A 229 7.68 7.62 5.04
CA THR A 229 6.40 8.32 5.22
C THR A 229 6.09 8.72 6.67
N ALA A 230 6.77 8.15 7.66
CA ALA A 230 6.51 8.41 9.08
C ALA A 230 7.02 9.78 9.55
N GLY A 231 6.38 10.30 10.59
CA GLY A 231 6.77 11.54 11.28
C GLY A 231 5.64 12.58 11.30
N PRO A 232 5.72 13.56 12.22
CA PRO A 232 4.76 14.66 12.28
C PRO A 232 4.89 15.61 11.10
N ALA A 233 3.85 16.39 10.84
CA ALA A 233 3.87 17.57 9.97
C ALA A 233 3.14 18.76 10.64
N PRO A 234 3.36 20.01 10.18
CA PRO A 234 2.62 21.16 10.69
C PRO A 234 1.11 20.95 10.60
N GLY A 235 0.42 21.14 11.73
CA GLY A 235 -1.03 20.94 11.84
C GLY A 235 -1.45 19.62 12.49
N ASP A 236 -0.52 18.68 12.69
CA ASP A 236 -0.82 17.44 13.43
C ASP A 236 -1.13 17.74 14.90
N PRO A 237 -2.26 17.23 15.46
CA PRO A 237 -2.64 17.48 16.85
C PRO A 237 -1.79 16.71 17.87
N TYR A 238 -1.17 15.60 17.44
CA TYR A 238 -0.27 14.74 18.22
C TYR A 238 0.49 13.83 17.24
N TYR A 239 1.57 13.19 17.71
CA TYR A 239 2.35 12.25 16.90
C TYR A 239 2.86 11.07 17.72
N ALA A 240 3.09 9.94 17.05
CA ALA A 240 3.66 8.75 17.67
C ALA A 240 5.13 8.99 18.06
N PRO A 241 5.63 8.41 19.17
CA PRO A 241 7.04 8.51 19.53
C PRO A 241 7.96 8.06 18.40
N PRO A 242 9.09 8.73 18.15
CA PRO A 242 10.02 8.33 17.10
C PRO A 242 10.52 6.89 17.33
N PRO A 243 10.76 6.10 16.27
CA PRO A 243 11.38 4.79 16.42
C PRO A 243 12.83 4.95 16.90
N ALA A 244 13.39 3.90 17.50
CA ALA A 244 14.78 3.94 17.99
C ALA A 244 15.80 4.01 16.83
N ARG A 245 15.46 3.42 15.69
CA ARG A 245 16.20 3.41 14.42
C ARG A 245 15.21 3.21 13.27
N PRO A 246 15.64 3.32 11.99
CA PRO A 246 14.77 3.06 10.85
C PRO A 246 14.13 1.66 10.91
N PHE A 247 12.85 1.57 10.56
CA PHE A 247 12.10 0.30 10.52
C PHE A 247 12.75 -0.71 9.57
N LEU A 248 13.32 -0.24 8.45
CA LEU A 248 14.03 -1.11 7.51
C LEU A 248 15.23 -1.80 8.16
N GLU A 249 15.91 -1.13 9.11
CA GLU A 249 17.02 -1.72 9.87
C GLU A 249 16.58 -2.72 10.94
N GLU A 250 15.29 -2.78 11.29
CA GLU A 250 14.74 -3.84 12.15
C GLU A 250 14.54 -5.15 11.38
N VAL A 251 14.38 -5.08 10.05
CA VAL A 251 14.11 -6.26 9.23
C VAL A 251 15.37 -7.13 9.13
N GLY A 252 15.26 -8.37 9.60
CA GLY A 252 16.37 -9.33 9.62
C GLY A 252 17.24 -9.30 10.88
N VAL A 253 16.94 -8.40 11.82
CA VAL A 253 17.60 -8.42 13.14
C VAL A 253 17.01 -9.54 13.99
N ASP A 254 17.88 -10.24 14.72
CA ASP A 254 17.45 -11.22 15.72
C ASP A 254 16.64 -10.52 16.82
N PRO A 255 15.33 -10.80 16.95
CA PRO A 255 14.49 -10.18 17.96
C PRO A 255 14.75 -10.74 19.37
N GLY A 256 15.60 -11.77 19.49
CA GLY A 256 15.75 -12.57 20.68
C GLY A 256 14.46 -13.32 21.02
N LYS A 257 14.29 -13.68 22.28
CA LYS A 257 13.11 -14.42 22.73
C LYS A 257 11.90 -13.49 22.90
N LEU A 258 10.88 -13.71 22.09
CA LEU A 258 9.62 -12.98 22.17
C LEU A 258 8.58 -13.75 23.00
N ARG A 259 7.61 -13.02 23.55
CA ARG A 259 6.40 -13.59 24.17
C ARG A 259 5.21 -13.24 23.29
N ILE A 260 4.63 -14.25 22.66
CA ILE A 260 3.53 -14.07 21.70
C ILE A 260 2.22 -14.47 22.36
N GLY A 261 1.28 -13.53 22.47
CA GLY A 261 -0.10 -13.81 22.85
C GLY A 261 -0.94 -14.08 21.61
N PHE A 262 -1.81 -15.08 21.65
CA PHE A 262 -2.71 -15.44 20.55
C PHE A 262 -4.15 -15.65 21.05
N SER A 263 -5.12 -15.55 20.14
CA SER A 263 -6.54 -15.79 20.41
C SER A 263 -7.18 -16.47 19.21
N TYR A 264 -7.92 -17.55 19.45
CA TYR A 264 -8.77 -18.20 18.44
C TYR A 264 -10.08 -17.44 18.20
N GLY A 265 -10.46 -16.52 19.10
CA GLY A 265 -11.69 -15.74 19.01
C GLY A 265 -11.43 -14.32 18.55
N GLY A 266 -12.35 -13.80 17.73
CA GLY A 266 -12.41 -12.36 17.43
C GLY A 266 -12.85 -11.55 18.66
N ALA A 267 -12.57 -10.25 18.66
CA ALA A 267 -12.95 -9.34 19.74
C ALA A 267 -14.46 -9.28 20.02
N THR A 268 -15.28 -9.77 19.10
CA THR A 268 -16.75 -9.86 19.20
C THR A 268 -17.25 -11.19 19.76
N GLY A 269 -16.35 -12.12 20.11
CA GLY A 269 -16.70 -13.48 20.53
C GLY A 269 -17.06 -14.42 19.35
N ALA A 270 -16.96 -13.94 18.11
CA ALA A 270 -17.09 -14.77 16.92
C ALA A 270 -16.00 -15.84 16.89
N ARG A 271 -16.38 -17.07 16.51
CA ARG A 271 -15.44 -18.16 16.31
C ARG A 271 -14.81 -18.05 14.93
N THR A 272 -13.50 -18.22 14.90
CA THR A 272 -12.73 -18.45 13.67
C THR A 272 -13.13 -19.81 13.09
N ASP A 273 -13.29 -19.92 11.77
CA ASP A 273 -13.60 -21.21 11.14
C ASP A 273 -12.40 -22.17 11.18
N GLY A 274 -12.65 -23.41 10.75
CA GLY A 274 -11.67 -24.50 10.85
C GLY A 274 -10.40 -24.26 10.05
N GLU A 275 -10.49 -23.69 8.85
CA GLU A 275 -9.30 -23.45 8.01
C GLU A 275 -8.42 -22.34 8.59
N HIS A 276 -9.02 -21.24 9.03
CA HIS A 276 -8.27 -20.15 9.66
C HIS A 276 -7.68 -20.57 11.02
N THR A 277 -8.36 -21.44 11.77
CA THR A 277 -7.83 -22.03 13.01
C THR A 277 -6.60 -22.90 12.71
N ARG A 278 -6.68 -23.76 11.68
CA ARG A 278 -5.56 -24.59 11.24
C ARG A 278 -4.34 -23.76 10.83
N VAL A 279 -4.55 -22.71 10.03
CA VAL A 279 -3.45 -21.80 9.61
C VAL A 279 -2.83 -21.07 10.81
N LEU A 280 -3.64 -20.69 11.81
CA LEU A 280 -3.12 -20.10 13.05
C LEU A 280 -2.25 -21.11 13.80
N ASP A 281 -2.69 -22.36 13.96
CA ASP A 281 -1.92 -23.40 14.65
C ASP A 281 -0.58 -23.70 13.94
N GLU A 282 -0.58 -23.74 12.61
CA GLU A 282 0.64 -23.88 11.80
C GLU A 282 1.59 -22.69 12.01
N THR A 283 1.05 -21.46 12.03
CA THR A 283 1.83 -20.25 12.28
C THR A 283 2.45 -20.26 13.68
N LEU A 284 1.69 -20.66 14.71
CA LEU A 284 2.19 -20.77 16.08
C LEU A 284 3.30 -21.82 16.19
N SER A 285 3.16 -22.95 15.49
CA SER A 285 4.20 -23.99 15.47
C SER A 285 5.49 -23.51 14.84
N VAL A 286 5.40 -22.72 13.74
CA VAL A 286 6.57 -22.08 13.13
C VAL A 286 7.21 -21.09 14.10
N LEU A 287 6.42 -20.24 14.74
CA LEU A 287 6.92 -19.24 15.68
C LEU A 287 7.59 -19.88 16.91
N GLU A 288 7.01 -20.94 17.48
CA GLU A 288 7.61 -21.69 18.58
C GLU A 288 8.93 -22.36 18.18
N GLY A 289 9.02 -22.84 16.94
CA GLY A 289 10.26 -23.40 16.37
C GLY A 289 11.39 -22.39 16.21
N LEU A 290 11.11 -21.09 16.24
CA LEU A 290 12.09 -20.00 16.13
C LEU A 290 12.66 -19.52 17.48
N GLY A 291 12.13 -19.99 18.63
CA GLY A 291 12.66 -19.72 19.99
C GLY A 291 11.70 -19.01 20.95
#